data_AF-A0A354FBL2-F1
#
_entry.id   AF-A0A354FBL2-F1
#
_cell.length_a   1.000
_cell.length_b   1.000
_cell.length_c   1.000
_cell.angle_alpha   90.00
_cell.angle_beta   90.00
_cell.angle_gamma   90.00
#
_symmetry.space_group_name_H-M   'P 1'
#
loop_
_entity.id
_entity.type
_entity.pdbx_description
1 polymer ?
#
loop_
_entity_poly.entity_id
_entity_poly.type
_entity_poly.pdbx_seq_one_letter_code
_entity_poly.pdbx_strand_id
1 'polypeptide(L)'
;MSKLIFERSVPGSSAFSLPEGDVPSVELQDSLQGFLRESDPPLPEVSEVEVVRHFTELSTKAFGVDSGMYPLGSCTMKYNPK
;
A
#
# COMPACT_ATOMS: atom_id res chain seq x y z
N MET A 1 -11.13 -17.38 5.60
CA MET A 1 -10.94 -15.91 5.69
C MET A 1 -9.70 -15.55 4.89
N SER A 2 -9.66 -14.41 4.21
CA SER A 2 -8.43 -13.96 3.54
C SER A 2 -7.37 -13.62 4.56
N LYS A 3 -6.13 -14.03 4.28
CA LYS A 3 -4.97 -13.67 5.09
C LYS A 3 -4.74 -12.15 5.07
N LEU A 4 -4.30 -11.60 6.20
CA LEU A 4 -3.77 -10.23 6.26
C LEU A 4 -2.52 -10.13 5.38
N ILE A 5 -2.20 -8.93 4.89
CA ILE A 5 -1.00 -8.72 4.09
C ILE A 5 0.29 -9.06 4.87
N PHE A 6 0.28 -8.86 6.20
CA PHE A 6 1.37 -9.25 7.10
C PHE A 6 1.58 -10.77 7.20
N GLU A 7 0.51 -11.56 7.09
CA GLU A 7 0.58 -13.04 7.10
C GLU A 7 1.07 -13.62 5.76
N ARG A 8 1.22 -12.77 4.75
CA ARG A 8 1.81 -13.11 3.44
C ARG A 8 3.26 -12.64 3.31
N SER A 9 3.78 -11.94 4.33
CA SER A 9 5.13 -11.39 4.33
C SER A 9 6.18 -12.50 4.22
N VAL A 10 7.12 -12.33 3.30
CA VAL A 10 8.31 -13.16 3.13
C VAL A 10 9.52 -12.24 3.21
N PRO A 11 10.43 -12.43 4.18
CA PRO A 11 11.61 -11.58 4.32
C PRO A 11 12.41 -11.47 3.01
N GLY A 12 12.71 -10.25 2.60
CA GLY A 12 13.40 -9.90 1.35
C GLY A 12 12.53 -9.86 0.09
N SER A 13 11.21 -10.09 0.18
CA SER A 13 10.31 -10.15 -1.00
C SER A 13 9.86 -8.78 -1.52
N SER A 14 10.18 -7.69 -0.80
CA SER A 14 9.82 -6.31 -1.11
C SER A 14 10.67 -5.66 -2.22
N ALA A 15 11.02 -6.43 -3.25
CA ALA A 15 11.79 -5.90 -4.38
C ALA A 15 10.91 -4.96 -5.21
N PHE A 16 11.13 -3.65 -5.09
CA PHE A 16 10.65 -2.64 -6.02
C PHE A 16 11.83 -1.79 -6.48
N SER A 17 11.75 -1.28 -7.70
CA SER A 17 12.76 -0.38 -8.26
C SER A 17 12.17 1.02 -8.37
N LEU A 18 12.90 1.99 -7.82
CA LEU A 18 12.64 3.40 -8.08
C LEU A 18 13.42 3.82 -9.33
N PRO A 19 12.90 4.79 -10.11
CA PRO A 19 13.68 5.41 -11.17
C PRO A 19 14.94 6.07 -10.60
N GLU A 20 15.96 6.27 -11.45
CA GLU A 20 17.16 7.00 -11.06
C GLU A 20 16.78 8.42 -10.59
N GLY A 21 17.37 8.84 -9.47
CA GLY A 21 17.15 10.17 -8.92
C GLY A 21 17.74 11.26 -9.83
N ASP A 22 17.03 12.39 -9.92
CA ASP A 22 17.46 13.59 -10.64
C ASP A 22 18.25 14.57 -9.75
N VAL A 23 18.53 14.19 -8.51
CA VAL A 23 19.25 14.97 -7.51
C VAL A 23 20.49 14.23 -7.01
N PRO A 24 21.53 14.96 -6.55
CA PRO A 24 22.70 14.33 -5.94
C PRO A 24 22.32 13.46 -4.75
N SER A 25 22.92 12.26 -4.67
CA SER A 25 22.78 11.40 -3.49
C SER A 25 23.43 12.05 -2.28
N VAL A 26 22.82 11.85 -1.11
CA VAL A 26 23.33 12.36 0.17
C VAL A 26 23.35 11.24 1.19
N GLU A 27 24.44 11.14 1.95
CA GLU A 27 24.54 10.21 3.07
C GLU A 27 23.57 10.63 4.19
N LEU A 28 22.62 9.74 4.50
CA LEU A 28 21.57 10.02 5.48
C LEU A 28 22.11 10.23 6.90
N GLN A 29 23.22 9.55 7.25
CA GLN A 29 23.84 9.67 8.57
C GLN A 29 24.35 11.10 8.83
N ASP A 30 24.95 11.73 7.81
CA ASP A 30 25.50 13.07 7.92
C ASP A 30 24.41 14.16 7.94
N SER A 31 23.29 13.90 7.28
CA SER A 31 22.21 14.88 7.10
C SER A 31 21.17 14.88 8.20
N LEU A 32 20.94 13.74 8.84
CA LEU A 32 19.84 13.54 9.80
C LEU A 32 20.32 13.26 11.24
N GLN A 33 21.64 13.29 11.51
CA GLN A 33 22.32 13.22 12.81
C GLN A 33 21.41 13.05 14.05
N GLY A 34 21.11 11.81 14.43
CA GLY A 34 20.33 11.49 15.64
C GLY A 34 18.81 11.39 15.46
N PHE A 35 18.28 11.70 14.27
CA PHE A 35 16.86 11.54 13.92
C PHE A 35 16.57 10.22 13.16
N LEU A 36 17.58 9.37 12.96
CA LEU A 36 17.39 8.07 12.32
C LEU A 36 16.70 7.10 13.26
N ARG A 37 15.86 6.23 12.68
CA ARG A 37 15.18 5.17 13.41
C ARG A 37 16.19 4.06 13.74
N GLU A 38 16.11 3.50 14.95
CA GLU A 38 17.00 2.43 15.39
C GLU A 38 16.65 1.05 14.82
N SER A 39 15.41 0.87 14.37
CA SER A 39 14.89 -0.39 13.83
C SER A 39 13.93 -0.16 12.68
N ASP A 40 13.86 -1.14 11.77
CA ASP A 40 12.97 -1.08 10.64
C ASP A 40 11.49 -1.04 11.08
N PRO A 41 10.63 -0.32 10.35
CA PRO A 41 9.20 -0.39 10.59
C PRO A 41 8.68 -1.81 10.34
N PRO A 42 7.64 -2.27 11.07
CA PRO A 42 7.05 -3.59 10.86
C PRO A 42 6.14 -3.61 9.61
N LEU A 43 6.72 -3.35 8.44
CA LEU A 43 6.03 -3.40 7.16
C LEU A 43 6.03 -4.82 6.60
N PRO A 44 4.99 -5.21 5.84
CA PRO A 44 4.99 -6.50 5.16
C PRO A 44 5.94 -6.48 3.98
N GLU A 45 6.72 -7.54 3.81
CA GLU A 45 7.61 -7.75 2.68
C GLU A 45 6.93 -8.68 1.68
N VAL A 46 6.39 -8.12 0.60
CA VAL A 46 5.62 -8.85 -0.41
C VAL A 46 5.95 -8.33 -1.80
N SER A 47 5.89 -9.22 -2.79
CA SER A 47 6.12 -8.84 -4.19
C SER A 47 4.97 -8.00 -4.76
N GLU A 48 5.23 -7.24 -5.83
CA GLU A 48 4.20 -6.42 -6.49
C GLU A 48 2.98 -7.26 -6.93
N VAL A 49 3.21 -8.46 -7.45
CA VAL A 49 2.14 -9.39 -7.84
C VAL A 49 1.28 -9.80 -6.65
N GLU A 50 1.89 -10.03 -5.48
CA GLU A 50 1.15 -10.37 -4.27
C GLU A 50 0.35 -9.18 -3.73
N VAL A 51 0.89 -7.96 -3.81
CA VAL A 51 0.16 -6.72 -3.48
C VAL A 51 -1.07 -6.58 -4.35
N VAL A 52 -0.92 -6.70 -5.67
CA VAL A 52 -2.05 -6.60 -6.62
C VAL A 52 -3.10 -7.67 -6.32
N ARG A 53 -2.69 -8.93 -6.14
CA ARG A 53 -3.60 -10.03 -5.79
C ARG A 53 -4.35 -9.77 -4.48
N HIS A 54 -3.65 -9.30 -3.45
CA HIS A 54 -4.24 -9.02 -2.15
C HIS A 54 -5.33 -7.94 -2.23
N PHE A 55 -5.03 -6.79 -2.83
CA PHE A 55 -5.98 -5.68 -2.90
C PHE A 55 -7.12 -5.92 -3.90
N THR A 56 -6.87 -6.66 -4.99
CA THR A 56 -7.94 -7.11 -5.91
C THR A 56 -8.89 -8.08 -5.21
N GLU A 57 -8.38 -9.00 -4.39
CA GLU A 57 -9.23 -9.90 -3.61
C GLU A 57 -10.06 -9.11 -2.59
N LEU A 58 -9.46 -8.12 -1.90
CA LEU A 58 -10.19 -7.26 -0.96
C LEU A 58 -11.26 -6.40 -1.63
N SER A 59 -11.02 -5.89 -2.83
CA SER A 59 -11.99 -5.03 -3.53
C SER A 59 -13.29 -5.77 -3.83
N THR A 60 -13.25 -7.09 -4.11
CA THR A 60 -14.46 -7.90 -4.33
C THR A 60 -15.30 -8.11 -3.07
N LYS A 61 -14.75 -7.81 -1.89
CA LYS A 61 -15.44 -7.90 -0.59
C LYS A 61 -15.98 -6.55 -0.13
N ALA A 62 -15.62 -5.47 -0.81
CA ALA A 62 -16.13 -4.14 -0.55
C ALA A 62 -17.27 -3.82 -1.52
N PHE A 63 -18.46 -3.52 -1.00
CA PHE A 63 -19.55 -3.00 -1.82
C PHE A 63 -19.43 -1.47 -1.90
N GLY A 64 -19.55 -0.91 -3.10
CA GLY A 64 -19.51 0.54 -3.34
C GLY A 64 -20.54 0.98 -4.38
N VAL A 65 -20.55 2.28 -4.70
CA VAL A 65 -21.45 2.86 -5.72
C VAL A 65 -21.28 2.19 -7.09
N ASP A 66 -20.04 1.80 -7.43
CA ASP A 66 -19.75 1.10 -8.68
C ASP A 66 -20.23 -0.36 -8.68
N SER A 67 -20.58 -0.92 -7.51
CA SER A 67 -21.06 -2.30 -7.37
C SER A 67 -22.58 -2.42 -7.56
N GLY A 68 -23.35 -1.35 -7.31
CA GLY A 68 -24.80 -1.34 -7.41
C GLY A 68 -25.45 -0.18 -6.63
N MET A 69 -26.77 -0.27 -6.41
CA MET A 69 -27.51 0.77 -5.69
C MET A 69 -27.01 0.94 -4.25
N TYR A 70 -26.69 2.17 -3.85
CA TYR A 70 -26.11 2.51 -2.55
C TYR A 70 -26.91 3.61 -1.81
N PRO A 71 -28.13 3.33 -1.32
CA PRO A 71 -29.08 4.36 -0.91
C PRO A 71 -28.87 4.83 0.54
N LEU A 72 -27.71 5.42 0.82
CA LEU A 72 -27.42 6.02 2.12
C LEU A 72 -27.84 7.49 2.17
N GLY A 73 -28.84 7.79 3.00
CA GLY A 73 -29.29 9.17 3.26
C GLY A 73 -28.18 10.03 3.85
N SER A 74 -28.18 11.33 3.53
CA SER A 74 -27.16 12.32 3.93
C SER A 74 -25.76 12.12 3.33
N CYS A 75 -25.42 10.93 2.81
CA CYS A 75 -24.10 10.66 2.23
C CYS A 75 -23.94 11.12 0.76
N THR A 76 -25.05 11.32 0.04
CA THR A 76 -25.03 11.65 -1.41
C THR A 76 -24.18 10.68 -2.23
N MET A 77 -24.42 9.38 -2.07
CA MET A 77 -23.70 8.30 -2.77
C MET A 77 -24.09 8.23 -4.25
N LYS A 78 -23.66 9.22 -5.03
CA LYS A 78 -23.92 9.39 -6.47
C LYS A 78 -22.83 8.75 -7.33
N TYR A 79 -23.14 8.57 -8.61
CA TYR A 79 -22.16 8.11 -9.61
C TYR A 79 -20.90 8.99 -9.66
N ASN A 80 -19.74 8.35 -9.73
CA ASN A 80 -18.43 8.97 -9.92
C ASN A 80 -18.00 8.79 -11.39
N PRO A 81 -17.97 9.85 -12.22
CA PRO A 81 -17.51 9.77 -13.61
C PRO A 81 -16.08 9.22 -13.73
N LYS A 82 -15.84 8.37 -14.75
CA LYS A 82 -14.51 7.79 -15.03
C LYS A 82 -13.84 8.48 -16.20
#